data_AF-A0A553HMG0-F1
#
_entry.id   AF-A0A553HMG0-F1
#
_cell.length_a   1.000
_cell.length_b   1.000
_cell.length_c   1.000
_cell.angle_alpha   90.00
_cell.angle_beta   90.00
_cell.angle_gamma   90.00
#
_symmetry.space_group_name_H-M   'P 1'
#
loop_
_entity.id
_entity.type
_entity.pdbx_description
1 polymer ?
#
loop_
_entity_poly.entity_id
_entity_poly.type
_entity_poly.pdbx_seq_one_letter_code
_entity_poly.pdbx_strand_id
1 'polypeptide(L)'
;MSFFNQLKEKAEELNRKHHILPIGQNAHQQGYGAQPQPQYQQQYYPGQQPHPPPPQGQWQQPPSGHWQSPPPPPGQQWQQPGPPQPNYNTRPGGPPLIPSHSRPPPTPSSESGGPRIYWRPNFNPSIPVSQDFDHKQGHGDPWGWGNNELENYTSDGANSFYTPDNKLVLRAISQSHHPDPEARYTSARLVSRATLGRRDGCLTAWLSLPCAEGIWPAFWLLPREPFVWPHEGEVDIAESWNGDCENHSCLHWGFYNGEDAQKHLVRGTKIPDMPHRPIRYDFVWQCGSTGVRGDGKSEGGGRLMWYIDGRPVMKNLMPPGTRVIEDWTVLLNIAMGGNVCQGKTPRDGVYDMVVHNLQMSEAPDGGWAKFDHDWQHCVDGAVM
;
A
#
# COMPACT_ATOMS: atom_id res chain seq x y z
N MET A 1 -5.85 -52.02 11.47
CA MET A 1 -6.54 -51.07 10.57
C MET A 1 -5.65 -49.85 10.40
N SER A 2 -5.54 -49.30 9.18
CA SER A 2 -4.65 -48.18 8.87
C SER A 2 -5.05 -46.92 9.66
N PHE A 3 -4.06 -46.12 10.09
CA PHE A 3 -4.23 -44.81 10.72
C PHE A 3 -5.20 -43.90 9.94
N PHE A 4 -5.23 -44.05 8.62
CA PHE A 4 -6.14 -43.33 7.73
C PHE A 4 -7.62 -43.67 7.97
N ASN A 5 -7.94 -44.90 8.35
CA ASN A 5 -9.31 -45.32 8.64
C ASN A 5 -9.79 -44.73 9.98
N GLN A 6 -8.89 -44.61 10.96
CA GLN A 6 -9.21 -43.99 12.26
C GLN A 6 -9.48 -42.48 12.13
N LEU A 7 -8.73 -41.79 11.26
CA LEU A 7 -8.98 -40.37 10.97
C LEU A 7 -10.30 -40.16 10.25
N LYS A 8 -10.66 -41.05 9.32
CA LYS A 8 -11.92 -40.98 8.58
C LYS A 8 -13.13 -41.21 9.51
N GLU A 9 -13.07 -42.21 10.39
CA GLU A 9 -14.13 -42.47 11.37
C GLU A 9 -14.32 -41.28 12.34
N LYS A 10 -13.22 -40.67 12.79
CA LYS A 10 -13.27 -39.51 13.69
C LYS A 10 -13.84 -38.26 13.01
N ALA A 11 -13.57 -38.07 11.72
CA ALA A 11 -14.16 -37.00 10.93
C ALA A 11 -15.68 -37.21 10.70
N GLU A 12 -16.11 -38.44 10.43
CA GLU A 12 -17.52 -38.80 10.27
C GLU A 12 -18.31 -38.71 11.59
N GLU A 13 -17.67 -38.95 12.73
CA GLU A 13 -18.24 -38.73 14.06
C GLU A 13 -18.42 -37.23 14.36
N LEU A 14 -17.43 -36.40 14.05
CA LEU A 14 -17.52 -34.94 14.20
C LEU A 14 -18.59 -34.33 13.30
N ASN A 15 -18.72 -34.79 12.05
CA ASN A 15 -19.75 -34.31 11.13
C ASN A 15 -21.16 -34.60 11.63
N ARG A 16 -21.40 -35.79 12.22
CA ARG A 16 -22.68 -36.14 12.85
C ARG A 16 -22.98 -35.30 14.09
N LYS A 17 -21.97 -35.03 14.92
CA LYS A 17 -22.12 -34.22 16.13
C LYS A 17 -22.51 -32.77 15.84
N HIS A 18 -22.02 -32.23 14.72
CA HIS A 18 -22.18 -30.81 14.37
C HIS A 18 -23.19 -30.55 13.25
N HIS A 19 -23.96 -31.55 12.82
CA HIS A 19 -24.97 -31.45 11.76
C HIS A 19 -24.39 -30.89 10.43
N ILE A 20 -23.11 -31.18 10.18
CA ILE A 20 -22.41 -30.76 8.96
C ILE A 20 -22.64 -31.87 7.93
N LEU A 21 -23.29 -31.53 6.82
CA LEU A 21 -23.54 -32.49 5.73
C LEU A 21 -22.20 -32.98 5.13
N PRO A 22 -22.06 -34.28 4.79
CA PRO A 22 -20.87 -34.79 4.14
C PRO A 22 -20.64 -34.13 2.79
N ILE A 23 -19.37 -33.88 2.48
CA ILE A 23 -18.91 -33.32 1.20
C ILE A 23 -19.41 -34.20 0.05
N GLY A 24 -20.27 -33.65 -0.82
CA GLY A 24 -20.65 -34.27 -2.10
C GLY A 24 -22.13 -34.53 -2.38
N GLN A 25 -23.08 -34.06 -1.56
CA GLN A 25 -24.51 -34.17 -1.89
C GLN A 25 -25.26 -32.83 -1.73
N ASN A 26 -25.35 -32.08 -2.83
CA ASN A 26 -26.44 -31.14 -3.01
C ASN A 26 -27.69 -31.92 -3.43
N ALA A 27 -28.76 -31.77 -2.65
CA ALA A 27 -30.08 -32.26 -3.01
C ALA A 27 -30.57 -31.53 -4.26
N HIS A 28 -30.59 -32.21 -5.40
CA HIS A 28 -31.68 -32.22 -6.39
C HIS A 28 -31.25 -33.03 -7.62
N GLN A 29 -31.48 -34.34 -7.58
CA GLN A 29 -31.67 -35.15 -8.79
C GLN A 29 -32.55 -36.36 -8.44
N GLN A 30 -33.85 -36.28 -8.79
CA GLN A 30 -34.63 -37.45 -9.18
C GLN A 30 -35.16 -37.15 -10.58
N GLY A 31 -34.83 -38.03 -11.53
CA GLY A 31 -35.08 -37.85 -12.94
C GLY A 31 -36.46 -38.31 -13.40
N TYR A 32 -36.92 -37.71 -14.50
CA TYR A 32 -37.82 -38.33 -15.48
C TYR A 32 -37.58 -37.69 -16.85
N GLY A 33 -37.46 -38.55 -17.88
CA GLY A 33 -37.97 -38.29 -19.23
C GLY A 33 -37.10 -37.45 -20.19
N ALA A 34 -36.83 -38.02 -21.37
CA ALA A 34 -36.15 -37.37 -22.47
C ALA A 34 -37.08 -36.48 -23.33
N GLN A 35 -36.47 -35.51 -24.03
CA GLN A 35 -36.91 -34.67 -25.18
C GLN A 35 -37.45 -33.25 -24.89
N PRO A 36 -37.38 -32.32 -25.87
CA PRO A 36 -36.18 -31.79 -26.54
C PRO A 36 -35.99 -30.28 -26.24
N GLN A 37 -34.80 -29.76 -26.56
CA GLN A 37 -34.41 -28.35 -26.36
C GLN A 37 -35.43 -27.32 -26.86
N PRO A 38 -35.77 -26.29 -26.05
CA PRO A 38 -36.28 -25.03 -26.56
C PRO A 38 -35.21 -23.93 -26.55
N GLN A 39 -35.13 -23.24 -27.69
CA GLN A 39 -34.44 -21.96 -27.87
C GLN A 39 -34.95 -20.92 -26.85
N TYR A 40 -34.04 -20.25 -26.15
CA TYR A 40 -34.41 -19.09 -25.34
C TYR A 40 -34.66 -17.89 -26.25
N GLN A 41 -35.95 -17.58 -26.45
CA GLN A 41 -36.41 -16.22 -26.79
C GLN A 41 -36.25 -15.32 -25.55
N GLN A 42 -35.63 -14.15 -25.74
CA GLN A 42 -35.63 -13.07 -24.76
C GLN A 42 -37.06 -12.55 -24.55
N GLN A 43 -37.55 -12.56 -23.32
CA GLN A 43 -38.81 -11.91 -22.94
C GLN A 43 -38.54 -10.52 -22.35
N TYR A 44 -39.13 -9.51 -23.00
CA TYR A 44 -39.16 -8.10 -22.64
C TYR A 44 -40.13 -7.82 -21.48
N TYR A 45 -39.76 -6.90 -20.59
CA TYR A 45 -40.68 -6.23 -19.66
C TYR A 45 -41.43 -5.09 -20.37
N PRO A 46 -42.74 -4.90 -20.16
CA PRO A 46 -43.52 -3.86 -20.84
C PRO A 46 -43.47 -2.54 -20.08
N GLY A 47 -43.17 -1.45 -20.77
CA GLY A 47 -43.46 -0.11 -20.28
C GLY A 47 -42.39 0.96 -20.45
N GLN A 48 -41.75 1.09 -21.61
CA GLN A 48 -41.21 2.39 -22.08
C GLN A 48 -41.36 2.48 -23.61
N GLN A 49 -42.13 3.46 -24.07
CA GLN A 49 -42.13 3.85 -25.49
C GLN A 49 -40.90 4.73 -25.77
N PRO A 50 -40.21 4.55 -26.91
CA PRO A 50 -39.12 5.43 -27.32
C PRO A 50 -39.66 6.66 -28.07
N HIS A 51 -38.92 7.79 -28.01
CA HIS A 51 -38.75 8.88 -29.01
C HIS A 51 -38.51 10.24 -28.32
N PRO A 52 -37.85 11.25 -28.95
CA PRO A 52 -36.92 11.29 -30.08
C PRO A 52 -35.57 11.98 -29.71
N PRO A 53 -34.56 12.08 -30.60
CA PRO A 53 -33.32 12.79 -30.30
C PRO A 53 -33.54 14.31 -30.14
N PRO A 54 -32.74 15.01 -29.31
CA PRO A 54 -32.90 16.45 -29.12
C PRO A 54 -32.42 17.26 -30.34
N PRO A 55 -33.00 18.45 -30.60
CA PRO A 55 -32.65 19.27 -31.74
C PRO A 55 -31.28 19.94 -31.56
N GLN A 56 -30.54 20.09 -32.67
CA GLN A 56 -29.39 20.98 -32.77
C GLN A 56 -29.90 22.43 -32.71
N GLY A 57 -29.78 23.04 -31.53
CA GLY A 57 -30.17 24.42 -31.24
C GLY A 57 -28.99 25.24 -30.72
N GLN A 58 -28.78 26.39 -31.34
CA GLN A 58 -27.70 27.35 -31.13
C GLN A 58 -27.62 27.84 -29.67
N TRP A 59 -26.47 27.64 -29.02
CA TRP A 59 -26.13 28.38 -27.82
C TRP A 59 -25.46 29.71 -28.22
N GLN A 60 -26.22 30.79 -28.05
CA GLN A 60 -25.67 32.14 -28.02
C GLN A 60 -24.75 32.30 -26.80
N GLN A 61 -23.59 32.94 -27.01
CA GLN A 61 -22.66 33.28 -25.95
C GLN A 61 -23.25 34.35 -25.02
N PRO A 62 -23.04 34.29 -23.69
CA PRO A 62 -23.30 35.42 -22.82
C PRO A 62 -22.21 36.50 -22.98
N PRO A 63 -22.54 37.78 -22.79
CA PRO A 63 -21.66 38.89 -23.14
C PRO A 63 -20.42 38.98 -22.23
N SER A 64 -19.29 39.30 -22.86
CA SER A 64 -18.01 39.63 -22.24
C SER A 64 -18.12 40.91 -21.40
N GLY A 65 -18.30 40.75 -20.08
CA GLY A 65 -18.10 41.81 -19.10
C GLY A 65 -16.63 41.89 -18.69
N HIS A 66 -15.91 42.86 -19.25
CA HIS A 66 -14.54 43.19 -18.87
C HIS A 66 -14.52 43.90 -17.50
N TRP A 67 -14.04 43.21 -16.46
CA TRP A 67 -13.54 43.85 -15.26
C TRP A 67 -12.01 43.75 -15.26
N GLN A 68 -11.36 44.84 -15.65
CA GLN A 68 -9.93 45.03 -15.46
C GLN A 68 -9.71 45.58 -14.05
N SER A 69 -9.03 44.83 -13.19
CA SER A 69 -8.42 45.39 -11.99
C SER A 69 -7.23 46.28 -12.41
N PRO A 70 -7.08 47.49 -11.86
CA PRO A 70 -5.91 48.31 -12.15
C PRO A 70 -4.65 47.64 -11.59
N PRO A 71 -3.49 47.74 -12.27
CA PRO A 71 -2.24 47.21 -11.76
C PRO A 71 -1.80 47.98 -10.50
N PRO A 72 -1.08 47.34 -9.57
CA PRO A 72 -0.51 48.04 -8.42
C PRO A 72 0.55 49.05 -8.89
N PRO A 73 0.74 50.18 -8.17
CA PRO A 73 1.75 51.16 -8.51
C PRO A 73 3.17 50.56 -8.39
N PRO A 74 4.14 51.02 -9.20
CA PRO A 74 5.50 50.50 -9.16
C PRO A 74 6.16 50.87 -7.83
N GLY A 75 6.38 49.87 -6.98
CA GLY A 75 7.25 49.99 -5.81
C GLY A 75 8.69 50.16 -6.27
N GLN A 76 9.22 51.37 -6.11
CA GLN A 76 10.64 51.66 -6.27
C GLN A 76 11.42 50.89 -5.18
N GLN A 77 12.12 49.83 -5.58
CA GLN A 77 13.19 49.26 -4.76
C GLN A 77 14.35 50.25 -4.75
N TRP A 78 14.55 50.91 -3.61
CA TRP A 78 15.82 51.56 -3.31
C TRP A 78 16.88 50.48 -3.06
N GLN A 79 17.67 50.16 -4.08
CA GLN A 79 18.96 49.49 -3.87
C GLN A 79 19.92 50.53 -3.32
N GLN A 80 20.22 50.46 -2.01
CA GLN A 80 21.39 51.14 -1.49
C GLN A 80 22.65 50.31 -1.81
N PRO A 81 23.72 50.90 -2.36
CA PRO A 81 25.00 50.22 -2.41
C PRO A 81 25.55 50.09 -0.98
N GLY A 82 25.91 48.87 -0.59
CA GLY A 82 26.63 48.64 0.66
C GLY A 82 27.97 49.39 0.71
N PRO A 83 28.47 49.77 1.90
CA PRO A 83 29.71 50.52 2.02
C PRO A 83 30.90 49.70 1.49
N PRO A 84 31.90 50.35 0.87
CA PRO A 84 33.07 49.66 0.34
C PRO A 84 33.85 49.00 1.48
N GLN A 85 34.18 47.71 1.30
CA GLN A 85 35.03 46.96 2.21
C GLN A 85 36.48 47.49 2.14
N PRO A 86 37.17 47.71 3.28
CA PRO A 86 38.56 48.12 3.26
C PRO A 86 39.46 47.01 2.70
N ASN A 87 40.27 47.38 1.69
CA ASN A 87 41.24 46.51 1.05
C ASN A 87 42.47 46.35 1.96
N TYR A 88 42.50 45.30 2.78
CA TYR A 88 43.68 44.93 3.56
C TYR A 88 44.67 44.18 2.69
N ASN A 89 45.40 44.89 1.83
CA ASN A 89 46.54 44.30 1.13
C ASN A 89 47.69 45.28 0.94
N THR A 90 48.23 45.78 2.05
CA THR A 90 49.62 46.26 2.12
C THR A 90 50.18 45.98 3.51
N ARG A 91 50.61 44.74 3.75
CA ARG A 91 51.58 44.45 4.82
C ARG A 91 52.71 43.59 4.23
N PRO A 92 53.95 44.09 4.17
CA PRO A 92 55.09 43.28 3.72
C PRO A 92 55.41 42.23 4.78
N GLY A 93 55.43 40.94 4.42
CA GLY A 93 55.97 39.88 5.28
C GLY A 93 55.18 38.58 5.42
N GLY A 94 54.17 38.29 4.57
CA GLY A 94 53.51 36.97 4.58
C GLY A 94 54.35 35.87 3.91
N PRO A 95 54.31 34.61 4.39
CA PRO A 95 55.01 33.49 3.76
C PRO A 95 54.49 33.23 2.33
N PRO A 96 55.31 32.64 1.43
CA PRO A 96 54.99 32.57 0.02
C PRO A 96 53.73 31.75 -0.27
N LEU A 97 52.95 32.19 -1.27
CA LEU A 97 51.76 31.49 -1.76
C LEU A 97 52.16 30.13 -2.36
N ILE A 98 51.52 29.07 -1.89
CA ILE A 98 51.69 27.72 -2.42
C ILE A 98 51.09 27.69 -3.85
N PRO A 99 51.81 27.19 -4.87
CA PRO A 99 51.31 27.12 -6.25
C PRO A 99 50.00 26.33 -6.33
N SER A 100 49.00 26.85 -7.03
CA SER A 100 47.65 26.27 -7.18
C SER A 100 47.58 24.96 -7.97
N HIS A 101 48.72 24.37 -8.34
CA HIS A 101 48.80 23.16 -9.17
C HIS A 101 48.99 21.86 -8.38
N SER A 102 48.96 21.90 -7.04
CA SER A 102 48.98 20.70 -6.18
C SER A 102 47.68 20.46 -5.42
N ARG A 103 46.61 21.23 -5.70
CA ARG A 103 45.29 20.92 -5.14
C ARG A 103 44.68 19.77 -5.96
N PRO A 104 44.35 18.61 -5.35
CA PRO A 104 43.52 17.63 -6.02
C PRO A 104 42.25 18.33 -6.54
N PRO A 105 41.70 17.92 -7.69
CA PRO A 105 40.42 18.46 -8.13
C PRO A 105 39.43 18.36 -6.96
N PRO A 106 38.57 19.37 -6.73
CA PRO A 106 37.54 19.24 -5.72
C PRO A 106 36.78 17.95 -6.04
N THR A 107 36.92 16.96 -5.16
CA THR A 107 36.02 15.82 -5.12
C THR A 107 34.62 16.42 -5.14
N PRO A 108 33.70 15.98 -6.00
CA PRO A 108 32.34 16.49 -5.94
C PRO A 108 31.90 16.31 -4.50
N SER A 109 31.69 17.43 -3.82
CA SER A 109 31.11 17.47 -2.50
C SER A 109 29.83 16.66 -2.61
N SER A 110 29.77 15.55 -1.88
CA SER A 110 28.55 14.78 -1.69
C SER A 110 27.43 15.78 -1.42
N GLU A 111 26.49 15.88 -2.36
CA GLU A 111 25.31 16.69 -2.14
C GLU A 111 24.73 16.25 -0.80
N SER A 112 24.60 17.19 0.12
CA SER A 112 23.88 17.05 1.38
C SER A 112 22.36 16.96 1.13
N GLY A 113 21.95 16.43 -0.01
CA GLY A 113 20.57 16.08 -0.33
C GLY A 113 20.38 14.60 -0.03
N GLY A 114 19.29 14.25 0.64
CA GLY A 114 18.90 12.86 0.82
C GLY A 114 18.73 12.12 -0.52
N PRO A 115 18.39 10.83 -0.49
CA PRO A 115 18.21 10.03 -1.70
C PRO A 115 17.29 10.71 -2.72
N ARG A 116 17.64 10.60 -4.01
CA ARG A 116 16.82 11.15 -5.10
C ARG A 116 15.45 10.47 -5.11
N ILE A 117 14.41 11.25 -4.87
CA ILE A 117 13.01 10.80 -4.96
C ILE A 117 12.63 10.73 -6.44
N TYR A 118 12.05 9.60 -6.87
CA TYR A 118 11.58 9.42 -8.25
C TYR A 118 10.07 9.27 -8.36
N TRP A 119 9.36 9.06 -7.25
CA TRP A 119 7.90 9.08 -7.22
C TRP A 119 7.37 9.55 -5.86
N ARG A 120 6.29 10.33 -5.89
CA ARG A 120 5.49 10.76 -4.74
C ARG A 120 4.07 11.05 -5.23
N PRO A 121 3.02 10.52 -4.57
CA PRO A 121 1.64 10.87 -4.89
C PRO A 121 1.34 12.32 -4.49
N ASN A 122 0.40 12.95 -5.17
CA ASN A 122 -0.06 14.28 -4.85
C ASN A 122 -1.22 14.21 -3.85
N PHE A 123 -1.01 14.70 -2.63
CA PHE A 123 -2.04 14.74 -1.60
C PHE A 123 -2.83 16.05 -1.58
N ASN A 124 -2.92 16.74 -2.73
CA ASN A 124 -3.66 18.00 -2.83
C ASN A 124 -5.18 17.76 -2.76
N PRO A 125 -5.90 18.42 -1.84
CA PRO A 125 -7.36 18.28 -1.70
C PRO A 125 -8.18 18.74 -2.91
N SER A 126 -7.58 19.43 -3.89
CA SER A 126 -8.25 19.82 -5.13
C SER A 126 -8.31 18.71 -6.18
N ILE A 127 -7.69 17.55 -5.95
CA ILE A 127 -7.69 16.41 -6.86
C ILE A 127 -8.31 15.17 -6.19
N PRO A 128 -8.93 14.26 -6.96
CA PRO A 128 -9.47 13.04 -6.39
C PRO A 128 -8.35 12.08 -5.97
N VAL A 129 -8.58 11.29 -4.91
CA VAL A 129 -7.69 10.19 -4.49
C VAL A 129 -7.43 9.22 -5.64
N SER A 130 -8.43 9.07 -6.51
CA SER A 130 -8.35 8.24 -7.71
C SER A 130 -7.40 8.76 -8.79
N GLN A 131 -6.64 9.83 -8.56
CA GLN A 131 -5.58 10.28 -9.47
C GLN A 131 -4.34 9.38 -9.36
N ASP A 132 -3.90 9.06 -8.14
CA ASP A 132 -2.69 8.27 -7.88
C ASP A 132 -2.98 6.83 -7.45
N PHE A 133 -4.22 6.56 -7.03
CA PHE A 133 -4.63 5.25 -6.49
C PHE A 133 -5.88 4.73 -7.21
N ASP A 134 -6.00 3.41 -7.32
CA ASP A 134 -7.23 2.74 -7.69
C ASP A 134 -7.89 2.18 -6.42
N HIS A 135 -9.21 2.37 -6.30
CA HIS A 135 -10.01 1.82 -5.20
C HIS A 135 -10.43 0.40 -5.51
N LYS A 136 -10.03 -0.55 -4.65
CA LYS A 136 -10.69 -1.85 -4.56
C LYS A 136 -11.99 -1.65 -3.77
N GLN A 137 -13.07 -2.26 -4.24
CA GLN A 137 -14.42 -2.02 -3.72
C GLN A 137 -15.13 -3.35 -3.42
N GLY A 138 -16.14 -3.31 -2.56
CA GLY A 138 -16.87 -4.49 -2.14
C GLY A 138 -16.18 -5.29 -1.04
N HIS A 139 -16.73 -6.47 -0.78
CA HIS A 139 -16.23 -7.46 0.18
C HIS A 139 -15.16 -8.40 -0.39
N GLY A 140 -14.75 -8.21 -1.64
CA GLY A 140 -13.86 -9.13 -2.35
C GLY A 140 -14.56 -10.39 -2.86
N ASP A 141 -13.83 -11.17 -3.67
CA ASP A 141 -14.22 -12.49 -4.15
C ASP A 141 -13.03 -13.46 -3.94
N PRO A 142 -13.12 -14.42 -2.99
CA PRO A 142 -14.27 -14.71 -2.14
C PRO A 142 -14.57 -13.60 -1.12
N TRP A 143 -15.81 -13.59 -0.61
CA TRP A 143 -16.27 -12.64 0.41
C TRP A 143 -15.33 -12.57 1.62
N GLY A 144 -15.12 -11.36 2.14
CA GLY A 144 -14.21 -11.06 3.24
C GLY A 144 -12.75 -11.09 2.83
N TRP A 145 -12.44 -10.83 1.55
CA TRP A 145 -11.09 -10.77 0.96
C TRP A 145 -10.20 -11.98 1.28
N GLY A 146 -10.80 -13.16 1.47
CA GLY A 146 -10.10 -14.39 1.86
C GLY A 146 -9.71 -14.47 3.35
N ASN A 147 -9.98 -13.42 4.12
CA ASN A 147 -9.59 -13.31 5.53
C ASN A 147 -10.78 -13.19 6.49
N ASN A 148 -12.02 -13.34 6.04
CA ASN A 148 -13.24 -13.09 6.84
C ASN A 148 -13.33 -11.61 7.33
N GLU A 149 -12.84 -10.68 6.51
CA GLU A 149 -12.98 -9.23 6.70
C GLU A 149 -14.48 -8.82 6.66
N LEU A 150 -14.87 -7.80 7.43
CA LEU A 150 -16.27 -7.38 7.59
C LEU A 150 -16.68 -6.22 6.70
N GLU A 151 -15.72 -5.42 6.28
CA GLU A 151 -15.95 -4.15 5.63
C GLU A 151 -16.28 -4.28 4.15
N ASN A 152 -17.21 -3.43 3.72
CA ASN A 152 -17.37 -3.08 2.33
C ASN A 152 -16.38 -1.97 1.98
N TYR A 153 -15.35 -2.24 1.18
CA TYR A 153 -14.48 -1.17 0.69
C TYR A 153 -15.23 -0.30 -0.32
N THR A 154 -15.04 1.02 -0.24
CA THR A 154 -15.73 1.97 -1.13
C THR A 154 -14.75 2.98 -1.74
N SER A 155 -15.22 3.70 -2.75
CA SER A 155 -14.56 4.89 -3.30
C SER A 155 -15.16 6.20 -2.76
N ASP A 156 -15.98 6.15 -1.71
CA ASP A 156 -16.62 7.32 -1.12
C ASP A 156 -15.57 8.24 -0.45
N GLY A 157 -15.79 9.56 -0.57
CA GLY A 157 -14.99 10.57 0.11
C GLY A 157 -15.05 10.51 1.64
N ALA A 158 -16.03 9.79 2.20
CA ALA A 158 -16.09 9.45 3.61
C ALA A 158 -15.03 8.43 4.03
N ASN A 159 -14.57 7.55 3.13
CA ASN A 159 -13.60 6.49 3.42
C ASN A 159 -12.18 6.81 2.95
N SER A 160 -12.00 7.68 1.95
CA SER A 160 -10.68 8.17 1.58
C SER A 160 -10.71 9.60 1.03
N PHE A 161 -9.84 10.46 1.56
CA PHE A 161 -9.80 11.87 1.17
C PHE A 161 -8.46 12.50 1.51
N TYR A 162 -8.19 13.66 0.89
CA TYR A 162 -7.05 14.49 1.23
C TYR A 162 -7.45 15.63 2.17
N THR A 163 -6.58 15.95 3.11
CA THR A 163 -6.77 17.06 4.06
C THR A 163 -6.22 18.38 3.53
N PRO A 164 -6.64 19.54 4.08
CA PRO A 164 -6.09 20.85 3.71
C PRO A 164 -4.57 20.99 3.91
N ASP A 165 -3.97 20.20 4.80
CA ASP A 165 -2.53 20.15 5.05
C ASP A 165 -1.80 19.07 4.22
N ASN A 166 -2.42 18.63 3.12
CA ASN A 166 -1.87 17.68 2.14
C ASN A 166 -1.49 16.32 2.71
N LYS A 167 -2.38 15.71 3.49
CA LYS A 167 -2.26 14.32 3.95
C LYS A 167 -3.35 13.47 3.31
N LEU A 168 -3.06 12.19 3.11
CA LEU A 168 -4.08 11.21 2.73
C LEU A 168 -4.64 10.56 3.99
N VAL A 169 -5.97 10.51 4.10
CA VAL A 169 -6.68 9.80 5.17
C VAL A 169 -7.41 8.62 4.55
N LEU A 170 -7.23 7.43 5.12
CA LEU A 170 -8.14 6.30 4.96
C LEU A 170 -8.94 6.19 6.25
N ARG A 171 -10.25 6.03 6.11
CA ARG A 171 -11.20 6.06 7.23
C ARG A 171 -12.07 4.81 7.20
N ALA A 172 -11.90 3.98 8.23
CA ALA A 172 -12.84 2.91 8.54
C ALA A 172 -13.99 3.47 9.40
N ILE A 173 -15.22 3.16 9.02
CA ILE A 173 -16.44 3.59 9.71
C ILE A 173 -17.19 2.35 10.15
N SER A 174 -17.37 2.21 11.47
CA SER A 174 -18.17 1.16 12.07
C SER A 174 -19.50 1.72 12.56
N GLN A 175 -20.59 1.14 12.05
CA GLN A 175 -21.98 1.43 12.40
C GLN A 175 -22.72 0.09 12.48
N SER A 176 -22.37 -0.75 13.46
CA SER A 176 -22.82 -2.15 13.57
C SER A 176 -24.35 -2.32 13.55
N HIS A 177 -25.10 -1.29 13.96
CA HIS A 177 -26.56 -1.27 13.97
C HIS A 177 -27.20 -0.56 12.75
N HIS A 178 -26.44 -0.23 11.71
CA HIS A 178 -26.97 0.39 10.51
C HIS A 178 -27.98 -0.55 9.80
N PRO A 179 -29.14 -0.04 9.34
CA PRO A 179 -30.19 -0.88 8.73
C PRO A 179 -29.76 -1.47 7.38
N ASP A 180 -28.92 -0.78 6.62
CA ASP A 180 -28.26 -1.32 5.44
C ASP A 180 -27.00 -2.11 5.84
N PRO A 181 -26.93 -3.42 5.58
CA PRO A 181 -25.76 -4.25 5.84
C PRO A 181 -24.46 -3.72 5.23
N GLU A 182 -24.51 -3.14 4.04
CA GLU A 182 -23.34 -2.68 3.28
C GLU A 182 -22.72 -1.41 3.86
N ALA A 183 -23.47 -0.71 4.71
CA ALA A 183 -23.02 0.49 5.41
C ALA A 183 -22.65 0.23 6.88
N ARG A 184 -22.83 -1.01 7.39
CA ARG A 184 -22.46 -1.34 8.77
C ARG A 184 -20.96 -1.23 9.03
N TYR A 185 -20.16 -1.56 8.03
CA TYR A 185 -18.70 -1.47 8.07
C TYR A 185 -18.24 -1.00 6.70
N THR A 186 -17.72 0.22 6.61
CA THR A 186 -17.15 0.75 5.37
C THR A 186 -15.72 1.17 5.58
N SER A 187 -14.89 1.03 4.56
CA SER A 187 -13.48 1.43 4.61
C SER A 187 -12.95 1.75 3.20
N ALA A 188 -11.65 2.00 3.09
CA ALA A 188 -10.95 2.14 1.81
C ALA A 188 -9.81 1.12 1.68
N ARG A 189 -9.63 0.59 0.47
CA ARG A 189 -8.47 -0.18 0.04
C ARG A 189 -7.94 0.39 -1.26
N LEU A 190 -6.76 1.01 -1.17
CA LEU A 190 -6.12 1.76 -2.24
C LEU A 190 -4.96 0.96 -2.81
N VAL A 191 -4.81 0.96 -4.13
CA VAL A 191 -3.66 0.39 -4.85
C VAL A 191 -3.00 1.50 -5.67
N SER A 192 -1.69 1.70 -5.55
CA SER A 192 -1.00 2.73 -6.32
C SER A 192 -0.99 2.42 -7.81
N ARG A 193 -1.19 3.45 -8.63
CA ARG A 193 -1.01 3.34 -10.09
C ARG A 193 0.43 3.23 -10.52
N ALA A 194 1.36 3.78 -9.72
CA ALA A 194 2.77 3.56 -9.91
C ALA A 194 3.16 2.17 -9.39
N THR A 195 4.06 1.49 -10.10
CA THR A 195 4.81 0.38 -9.51
C THR A 195 6.08 0.88 -8.84
N LEU A 196 6.80 0.01 -8.13
CA LEU A 196 8.14 0.31 -7.62
C LEU A 196 9.10 0.74 -8.75
N GLY A 197 8.96 0.15 -9.94
CA GLY A 197 9.53 0.65 -11.20
C GLY A 197 11.05 0.58 -11.32
N ARG A 198 11.76 0.06 -10.31
CA ARG A 198 13.22 -0.03 -10.26
C ARG A 198 13.66 -1.29 -9.55
N ARG A 199 14.83 -1.82 -9.95
CA ARG A 199 15.43 -3.00 -9.32
C ARG A 199 16.04 -2.75 -7.96
N ASP A 200 16.39 -1.49 -7.69
CA ASP A 200 16.93 -1.05 -6.41
C ASP A 200 16.18 0.22 -6.00
N GLY A 201 15.83 0.34 -4.73
CA GLY A 201 15.16 1.54 -4.22
C GLY A 201 14.68 1.42 -2.79
N CYS A 202 14.01 2.47 -2.34
CA CYS A 202 13.40 2.56 -1.02
C CYS A 202 12.02 3.21 -1.14
N LEU A 203 11.02 2.54 -0.54
CA LEU A 203 9.67 3.05 -0.33
C LEU A 203 9.56 3.50 1.12
N THR A 204 9.22 4.76 1.35
CA THR A 204 9.08 5.35 2.68
C THR A 204 7.68 5.87 2.90
N ALA A 205 7.09 5.56 4.05
CA ALA A 205 5.82 6.12 4.50
C ALA A 205 5.91 6.65 5.94
N TRP A 206 5.21 7.74 6.24
CA TRP A 206 4.99 8.21 7.61
C TRP A 206 3.50 8.06 7.93
N LEU A 207 3.18 7.17 8.86
CA LEU A 207 1.80 6.73 9.11
C LEU A 207 1.41 6.97 10.56
N SER A 208 0.24 7.56 10.79
CA SER A 208 -0.48 7.41 12.06
C SER A 208 -1.50 6.30 11.86
N LEU A 209 -1.38 5.22 12.64
CA LEU A 209 -2.25 4.04 12.52
C LEU A 209 -3.37 4.10 13.58
N PRO A 210 -4.60 3.69 13.26
CA PRO A 210 -5.62 3.48 14.27
C PRO A 210 -5.28 2.25 15.13
N CYS A 211 -5.37 2.39 16.45
CA CYS A 211 -5.16 1.28 17.39
C CYS A 211 -6.47 1.01 18.15
N ALA A 212 -7.21 -0.01 17.72
CA ALA A 212 -8.43 -0.43 18.39
C ALA A 212 -8.72 -1.91 18.17
N GLU A 213 -9.49 -2.51 19.08
CA GLU A 213 -9.99 -3.87 18.93
C GLU A 213 -10.75 -4.05 17.60
N GLY A 214 -10.50 -5.15 16.89
CA GLY A 214 -11.15 -5.45 15.62
C GLY A 214 -10.74 -4.56 14.44
N ILE A 215 -9.73 -3.70 14.59
CA ILE A 215 -9.18 -2.86 13.51
C ILE A 215 -7.85 -3.44 13.03
N TRP A 216 -7.67 -3.49 11.70
CA TRP A 216 -6.49 -4.01 11.03
C TRP A 216 -6.03 -3.07 9.89
N PRO A 217 -5.24 -2.02 10.21
CA PRO A 217 -4.58 -1.21 9.18
C PRO A 217 -3.40 -1.96 8.55
N ALA A 218 -3.21 -1.75 7.23
CA ALA A 218 -2.11 -2.34 6.49
C ALA A 218 -1.47 -1.34 5.49
N PHE A 219 -0.15 -1.39 5.41
CA PHE A 219 0.69 -0.79 4.37
C PHE A 219 1.63 -1.87 3.82
N TRP A 220 1.44 -2.21 2.55
CA TRP A 220 1.93 -3.48 2.01
C TRP A 220 2.04 -3.41 0.49
N LEU A 221 2.52 -4.49 -0.13
CA LEU A 221 2.82 -4.57 -1.54
C LEU A 221 2.31 -5.87 -2.16
N LEU A 222 1.77 -5.75 -3.37
CA LEU A 222 1.44 -6.88 -4.24
C LEU A 222 1.93 -6.61 -5.67
N PRO A 223 2.24 -7.67 -6.44
CA PRO A 223 2.39 -7.58 -7.89
C PRO A 223 1.25 -6.81 -8.56
N ARG A 224 1.54 -6.06 -9.62
CA ARG A 224 0.52 -5.47 -10.48
C ARG A 224 -0.37 -6.56 -11.06
N GLU A 225 -1.68 -6.32 -11.09
CA GLU A 225 -2.64 -7.24 -11.70
C GLU A 225 -2.47 -7.36 -13.22
N PRO A 226 -2.73 -8.56 -13.78
CA PRO A 226 -3.08 -9.81 -13.10
C PRO A 226 -1.85 -10.53 -12.50
N PHE A 227 -2.03 -11.16 -11.35
CA PHE A 227 -1.04 -12.00 -10.68
C PHE A 227 -1.70 -13.23 -10.04
N VAL A 228 -0.88 -14.19 -9.59
CA VAL A 228 -1.35 -15.42 -8.92
C VAL A 228 -0.89 -15.39 -7.47
N TRP A 229 -1.80 -15.07 -6.57
CA TRP A 229 -1.55 -15.17 -5.13
C TRP A 229 -1.57 -16.64 -4.67
N PRO A 230 -0.72 -17.06 -3.73
CA PRO A 230 0.38 -16.30 -3.10
C PRO A 230 1.70 -16.42 -3.86
N HIS A 231 1.77 -17.23 -4.91
CA HIS A 231 3.02 -17.62 -5.56
C HIS A 231 3.84 -16.47 -6.15
N GLU A 232 3.18 -15.38 -6.56
CA GLU A 232 3.87 -14.21 -7.10
C GLU A 232 4.39 -13.23 -6.04
N GLY A 233 4.11 -13.49 -4.77
CA GLY A 233 4.67 -12.77 -3.64
C GLY A 233 3.72 -11.73 -3.04
N GLU A 234 3.93 -11.46 -1.76
CA GLU A 234 3.30 -10.40 -0.96
C GLU A 234 4.30 -9.93 0.11
N VAL A 235 4.33 -8.62 0.37
CA VAL A 235 5.21 -7.98 1.34
C VAL A 235 4.39 -7.04 2.20
N ASP A 236 4.37 -7.31 3.49
CA ASP A 236 3.67 -6.49 4.45
C ASP A 236 4.69 -5.66 5.21
N ILE A 237 4.61 -4.35 5.05
CA ILE A 237 5.58 -3.40 5.62
C ILE A 237 5.11 -3.03 7.03
N ALA A 238 3.84 -2.69 7.14
CA ALA A 238 3.19 -2.40 8.40
C ALA A 238 1.79 -3.02 8.46
N GLU A 239 1.61 -3.96 9.38
CA GLU A 239 0.31 -4.43 9.83
C GLU A 239 0.23 -4.35 11.35
N SER A 240 -0.91 -3.93 11.88
CA SER A 240 -1.20 -4.03 13.33
C SER A 240 -2.62 -4.50 13.51
N TRP A 241 -2.88 -5.27 14.56
CA TRP A 241 -4.18 -5.90 14.77
C TRP A 241 -4.68 -5.58 16.17
N ASN A 242 -5.99 -5.43 16.33
CA ASN A 242 -6.64 -5.31 17.64
C ASN A 242 -6.08 -4.18 18.54
N GLY A 243 -5.36 -3.21 17.98
CA GLY A 243 -4.69 -2.15 18.75
C GLY A 243 -3.63 -2.65 19.72
N ASP A 244 -2.98 -3.78 19.42
CA ASP A 244 -1.97 -4.40 20.28
C ASP A 244 -0.61 -3.66 20.31
N CYS A 245 -0.51 -2.57 19.54
CA CYS A 245 0.69 -1.74 19.40
C CYS A 245 1.91 -2.55 18.95
N GLU A 246 1.69 -3.60 18.16
CA GLU A 246 2.70 -4.36 17.47
C GLU A 246 2.59 -4.17 15.97
N ASN A 247 3.75 -4.02 15.32
CA ASN A 247 3.84 -4.07 13.87
C ASN A 247 4.27 -5.47 13.43
N HIS A 248 3.53 -6.09 12.54
CA HIS A 248 3.89 -7.31 11.86
C HIS A 248 4.48 -6.95 10.48
N SER A 249 5.75 -7.29 10.29
CA SER A 249 6.40 -7.25 8.98
C SER A 249 6.42 -8.66 8.41
N CYS A 250 5.97 -8.82 7.17
CA CYS A 250 5.74 -10.14 6.60
C CYS A 250 6.27 -10.26 5.16
N LEU A 251 6.58 -11.50 4.78
CA LEU A 251 6.90 -11.91 3.41
C LEU A 251 6.20 -13.23 3.12
N HIS A 252 5.35 -13.25 2.10
CA HIS A 252 4.58 -14.42 1.69
C HIS A 252 4.85 -14.80 0.23
N TRP A 253 5.00 -16.09 -0.05
CA TRP A 253 5.09 -16.62 -1.42
C TRP A 253 4.55 -18.06 -1.57
N GLY A 254 3.76 -18.48 -0.59
CA GLY A 254 3.14 -19.80 -0.47
C GLY A 254 1.85 -19.72 0.32
N PHE A 255 1.16 -20.84 0.45
CA PHE A 255 -0.08 -20.91 1.22
C PHE A 255 0.19 -21.15 2.70
N TYR A 256 -0.63 -20.58 3.58
CA TYR A 256 -0.45 -20.78 5.02
C TYR A 256 -0.95 -22.17 5.43
N ASN A 257 -0.08 -23.16 5.28
CA ASN A 257 -0.33 -24.57 5.57
C ASN A 257 0.98 -25.28 5.97
N GLY A 258 0.89 -26.56 6.35
CA GLY A 258 2.07 -27.31 6.81
C GLY A 258 3.14 -27.56 5.73
N GLU A 259 2.81 -27.52 4.45
CA GLU A 259 3.75 -27.73 3.33
C GLU A 259 4.51 -26.43 2.99
N ASP A 260 3.85 -25.29 3.13
CA ASP A 260 4.34 -23.98 2.73
C ASP A 260 4.66 -23.07 3.92
N ALA A 261 4.70 -23.57 5.16
CA ALA A 261 4.95 -22.77 6.36
C ALA A 261 6.21 -21.90 6.25
N GLN A 262 7.30 -22.43 5.69
CA GLN A 262 8.55 -21.68 5.44
C GLN A 262 8.41 -20.51 4.46
N LYS A 263 7.29 -20.42 3.74
CA LYS A 263 6.94 -19.36 2.79
C LYS A 263 6.08 -18.27 3.42
N HIS A 264 5.91 -18.30 4.74
CA HIS A 264 5.30 -17.26 5.55
C HIS A 264 6.30 -16.81 6.60
N LEU A 265 7.02 -15.73 6.30
CA LEU A 265 7.99 -15.17 7.22
C LEU A 265 7.39 -13.94 7.87
N VAL A 266 7.37 -13.91 9.19
CA VAL A 266 6.77 -12.82 9.98
C VAL A 266 7.69 -12.41 11.12
N ARG A 267 7.75 -11.11 11.40
CA ARG A 267 8.35 -10.55 12.62
C ARG A 267 7.48 -9.47 13.22
N GLY A 268 7.19 -9.64 14.50
CA GLY A 268 6.54 -8.64 15.33
C GLY A 268 7.55 -7.64 15.92
N THR A 269 7.21 -6.34 15.88
CA THR A 269 7.95 -5.26 16.53
C THR A 269 7.01 -4.45 17.40
N LYS A 270 7.24 -4.44 18.72
CA LYS A 270 6.45 -3.62 19.65
C LYS A 270 6.75 -2.14 19.47
N ILE A 271 5.70 -1.34 19.33
CA ILE A 271 5.73 0.13 19.24
C ILE A 271 4.72 0.68 20.26
N PRO A 272 5.08 0.72 21.57
CA PRO A 272 4.12 1.09 22.62
C PRO A 272 3.48 2.48 22.45
N ASP A 273 4.13 3.38 21.73
CA ASP A 273 3.67 4.74 21.44
C ASP A 273 3.01 4.90 20.06
N MET A 274 2.70 3.80 19.37
CA MET A 274 2.01 3.77 18.08
C MET A 274 0.77 4.69 17.99
N PRO A 275 -0.16 4.71 18.96
CA PRO A 275 -1.36 5.55 18.87
C PRO A 275 -1.09 7.06 19.08
N HIS A 276 0.14 7.46 19.42
CA HIS A 276 0.44 8.81 19.88
C HIS A 276 1.30 9.62 18.91
N ARG A 277 1.75 9.03 17.80
CA ARG A 277 2.60 9.73 16.82
C ARG A 277 2.54 9.10 15.43
N PRO A 278 3.00 9.82 14.39
CA PRO A 278 3.40 9.18 13.14
C PRO A 278 4.60 8.26 13.36
N ILE A 279 4.59 7.11 12.69
CA ILE A 279 5.68 6.13 12.63
C ILE A 279 6.26 6.18 11.22
N ARG A 280 7.58 6.18 11.12
CA ARG A 280 8.25 6.04 9.83
C ARG A 280 8.46 4.56 9.51
N TYR A 281 7.99 4.14 8.35
CA TYR A 281 8.24 2.84 7.76
C TYR A 281 9.07 2.99 6.49
N ASP A 282 10.11 2.17 6.34
CA ASP A 282 10.85 2.05 5.08
C ASP A 282 10.93 0.58 4.65
N PHE A 283 10.65 0.34 3.37
CA PHE A 283 10.95 -0.92 2.71
C PHE A 283 12.02 -0.70 1.64
N VAL A 284 13.12 -1.42 1.74
CA VAL A 284 14.31 -1.25 0.88
C VAL A 284 14.56 -2.54 0.15
N TRP A 285 14.72 -2.46 -1.17
CA TRP A 285 15.02 -3.60 -2.02
C TRP A 285 16.29 -3.34 -2.83
N GLN A 286 17.12 -4.37 -2.97
CA GLN A 286 18.29 -4.36 -3.85
C GLN A 286 18.33 -5.65 -4.67
N CYS A 287 17.86 -5.59 -5.92
CA CYS A 287 17.69 -6.69 -6.86
C CYS A 287 18.42 -6.44 -8.20
N GLY A 288 19.23 -5.38 -8.29
CA GLY A 288 19.91 -4.95 -9.52
C GLY A 288 20.82 -6.02 -10.13
N SER A 289 21.39 -6.88 -9.30
CA SER A 289 22.31 -7.95 -9.72
C SER A 289 21.64 -9.30 -9.95
N THR A 290 20.34 -9.45 -9.70
CA THR A 290 19.64 -10.74 -9.79
C THR A 290 19.02 -10.92 -11.17
N GLY A 291 19.01 -12.15 -11.68
CA GLY A 291 18.42 -12.44 -12.98
C GLY A 291 16.90 -12.54 -12.98
N VAL A 292 16.37 -12.79 -14.17
CA VAL A 292 14.95 -13.05 -14.42
C VAL A 292 14.86 -14.39 -15.12
N ARG A 293 13.99 -15.26 -14.62
CA ARG A 293 13.72 -16.59 -15.17
C ARG A 293 13.09 -16.49 -16.56
N GLY A 294 13.12 -17.60 -17.30
CA GLY A 294 12.51 -17.69 -18.63
C GLY A 294 10.99 -17.47 -18.67
N ASP A 295 10.30 -17.56 -17.52
CA ASP A 295 8.88 -17.25 -17.35
C ASP A 295 8.61 -15.78 -16.95
N GLY A 296 9.65 -14.93 -16.95
CA GLY A 296 9.55 -13.51 -16.59
C GLY A 296 9.54 -13.24 -15.08
N LYS A 297 9.69 -14.27 -14.24
CA LYS A 297 9.68 -14.15 -12.77
C LYS A 297 11.08 -13.98 -12.20
N SER A 298 11.18 -13.55 -10.95
CA SER A 298 12.46 -13.34 -10.27
C SER A 298 13.24 -14.65 -10.13
N GLU A 299 14.55 -14.63 -10.40
CA GLU A 299 15.45 -15.72 -9.99
C GLU A 299 15.68 -15.78 -8.47
N GLY A 300 15.19 -14.78 -7.74
CA GLY A 300 15.39 -14.64 -6.30
C GLY A 300 16.76 -14.08 -5.93
N GLY A 301 17.04 -14.07 -4.62
CA GLY A 301 18.34 -13.63 -4.08
C GLY A 301 18.50 -12.12 -3.92
N GLY A 302 17.51 -11.32 -4.33
CA GLY A 302 17.49 -9.88 -4.09
C GLY A 302 17.36 -9.59 -2.59
N ARG A 303 17.99 -8.52 -2.10
CA ARG A 303 17.99 -8.19 -0.67
C ARG A 303 16.79 -7.32 -0.32
N LEU A 304 15.94 -7.79 0.59
CA LEU A 304 14.75 -7.07 1.08
C LEU A 304 14.93 -6.72 2.56
N MET A 305 14.63 -5.49 2.96
CA MET A 305 14.81 -5.00 4.32
C MET A 305 13.67 -4.08 4.75
N TRP A 306 13.19 -4.29 5.97
CA TRP A 306 12.16 -3.49 6.62
C TRP A 306 12.79 -2.64 7.72
N TYR A 307 12.38 -1.38 7.79
CA TYR A 307 12.78 -0.45 8.84
C TYR A 307 11.57 0.17 9.52
N ILE A 308 11.69 0.39 10.83
CA ILE A 308 10.76 1.16 11.64
C ILE A 308 11.56 2.23 12.38
N ASP A 309 11.20 3.49 12.15
CA ASP A 309 11.90 4.68 12.67
C ASP A 309 13.42 4.62 12.40
N GLY A 310 13.79 4.17 11.20
CA GLY A 310 15.18 4.06 10.74
C GLY A 310 15.98 2.88 11.31
N ARG A 311 15.36 2.03 12.15
CA ARG A 311 15.98 0.80 12.69
C ARG A 311 15.58 -0.40 11.84
N PRO A 312 16.53 -1.24 11.40
CA PRO A 312 16.19 -2.46 10.66
C PRO A 312 15.51 -3.46 11.59
N VAL A 313 14.36 -4.01 11.17
CA VAL A 313 13.54 -4.92 12.00
C VAL A 313 13.38 -6.32 11.40
N MET A 314 13.55 -6.44 10.09
CA MET A 314 13.47 -7.71 9.38
C MET A 314 14.25 -7.59 8.07
N LYS A 315 14.94 -8.66 7.68
CA LYS A 315 15.53 -8.83 6.35
C LYS A 315 15.15 -10.18 5.77
N ASN A 316 15.10 -10.28 4.45
CA ASN A 316 14.98 -11.56 3.74
C ASN A 316 15.57 -11.47 2.34
N LEU A 317 15.88 -12.62 1.76
CA LEU A 317 16.11 -12.71 0.33
C LEU A 317 14.78 -12.82 -0.42
N MET A 318 14.70 -12.15 -1.56
CA MET A 318 13.59 -12.27 -2.49
C MET A 318 13.45 -13.72 -2.94
N PRO A 319 12.27 -14.36 -2.79
CA PRO A 319 12.11 -15.76 -3.15
C PRO A 319 12.12 -15.96 -4.68
N PRO A 320 12.73 -17.04 -5.18
CA PRO A 320 12.67 -17.38 -6.60
C PRO A 320 11.24 -17.70 -7.03
N GLY A 321 10.86 -17.27 -8.24
CA GLY A 321 9.52 -17.50 -8.80
C GLY A 321 8.46 -16.49 -8.37
N THR A 322 8.79 -15.53 -7.51
CA THR A 322 7.95 -14.34 -7.26
C THR A 322 7.99 -13.37 -8.44
N ARG A 323 7.03 -12.44 -8.51
CA ARG A 323 7.06 -11.36 -9.51
C ARG A 323 8.31 -10.51 -9.32
N VAL A 324 8.92 -10.05 -10.42
CA VAL A 324 10.03 -9.08 -10.37
C VAL A 324 9.62 -7.80 -9.62
N ILE A 325 10.45 -7.32 -8.71
CA ILE A 325 10.08 -6.31 -7.70
C ILE A 325 9.63 -4.99 -8.34
N GLU A 326 10.14 -4.67 -9.54
CA GLU A 326 9.80 -3.47 -10.30
C GLU A 326 8.31 -3.39 -10.66
N ASP A 327 7.61 -4.52 -10.72
CA ASP A 327 6.20 -4.62 -11.11
C ASP A 327 5.25 -4.61 -9.90
N TRP A 328 5.76 -4.44 -8.68
CA TRP A 328 4.93 -4.42 -7.49
C TRP A 328 4.30 -3.04 -7.27
N THR A 329 3.09 -3.04 -6.76
CA THR A 329 2.28 -1.86 -6.42
C THR A 329 2.18 -1.69 -4.92
N VAL A 330 1.88 -0.48 -4.47
CA VAL A 330 1.71 -0.13 -3.06
C VAL A 330 0.24 -0.21 -2.69
N LEU A 331 -0.06 -0.84 -1.55
CA LEU A 331 -1.40 -0.97 -1.01
C LEU A 331 -1.50 -0.31 0.37
N LEU A 332 -2.66 0.30 0.60
CA LEU A 332 -3.06 0.91 1.87
C LEU A 332 -4.52 0.53 2.15
N ASN A 333 -4.83 0.00 3.32
CA ASN A 333 -6.20 -0.25 3.74
C ASN A 333 -6.36 -0.25 5.25
N ILE A 334 -7.62 -0.23 5.69
CA ILE A 334 -8.01 -0.57 7.07
C ILE A 334 -9.11 -1.63 6.98
N ALA A 335 -8.77 -2.87 7.28
CA ALA A 335 -9.75 -3.94 7.45
C ALA A 335 -10.40 -3.88 8.84
N MET A 336 -11.59 -4.45 8.95
CA MET A 336 -12.34 -4.61 10.20
C MET A 336 -12.68 -6.09 10.42
N GLY A 337 -12.34 -6.62 11.59
CA GLY A 337 -12.44 -8.05 11.86
C GLY A 337 -11.38 -8.86 11.12
N GLY A 338 -11.78 -10.01 10.58
CA GLY A 338 -10.86 -10.94 9.94
C GLY A 338 -10.20 -11.96 10.86
N ASN A 339 -9.52 -12.93 10.25
CA ASN A 339 -8.88 -14.07 10.91
C ASN A 339 -7.88 -13.62 11.99
N VAL A 340 -7.08 -12.60 11.67
CA VAL A 340 -6.06 -12.04 12.57
C VAL A 340 -6.68 -11.30 13.76
N CYS A 341 -7.90 -10.79 13.62
CA CYS A 341 -8.66 -10.20 14.73
C CYS A 341 -9.35 -11.24 15.62
N GLN A 342 -9.30 -12.54 15.28
CA GLN A 342 -9.78 -13.65 16.11
C GLN A 342 -11.25 -13.49 16.56
N GLY A 343 -12.10 -13.04 15.64
CA GLY A 343 -13.54 -12.85 15.87
C GLY A 343 -13.91 -11.56 16.61
N LYS A 344 -12.94 -10.69 16.92
CA LYS A 344 -13.19 -9.37 17.49
C LYS A 344 -13.68 -8.41 16.41
N THR A 345 -14.62 -7.54 16.79
CA THR A 345 -15.19 -6.50 15.92
C THR A 345 -15.01 -5.13 16.56
N PRO A 346 -14.81 -4.07 15.77
CA PRO A 346 -14.65 -2.73 16.31
C PRO A 346 -15.95 -2.22 16.95
N ARG A 347 -15.81 -1.27 17.88
CA ARG A 347 -16.95 -0.49 18.38
C ARG A 347 -17.43 0.48 17.31
N ASP A 348 -18.69 0.89 17.37
CA ASP A 348 -19.21 1.96 16.51
C ASP A 348 -18.35 3.23 16.65
N GLY A 349 -18.00 3.81 15.51
CA GLY A 349 -17.07 4.93 15.48
C GLY A 349 -16.31 5.05 14.16
N VAL A 350 -15.27 5.86 14.21
CA VAL A 350 -14.42 6.23 13.08
C VAL A 350 -12.97 5.99 13.44
N TYR A 351 -12.24 5.32 12.55
CA TYR A 351 -10.85 4.92 12.75
C TYR A 351 -10.03 5.37 11.54
N ASP A 352 -9.15 6.33 11.76
CA ASP A 352 -8.37 6.96 10.69
C ASP A 352 -6.94 6.43 10.66
N MET A 353 -6.50 6.00 9.48
CA MET A 353 -5.09 5.92 9.12
C MET A 353 -4.72 7.19 8.37
N VAL A 354 -3.72 7.91 8.87
CA VAL A 354 -3.23 9.15 8.26
C VAL A 354 -1.86 8.91 7.65
N VAL A 355 -1.77 9.10 6.33
CA VAL A 355 -0.52 9.05 5.57
C VAL A 355 0.02 10.48 5.45
N HIS A 356 1.05 10.78 6.24
CA HIS A 356 1.69 12.10 6.30
C HIS A 356 2.68 12.29 5.15
N ASN A 357 3.31 11.21 4.71
CA ASN A 357 4.23 11.18 3.57
C ASN A 357 4.24 9.78 2.96
N LEU A 358 4.38 9.69 1.64
CA LEU A 358 4.63 8.46 0.90
C LEU A 358 5.55 8.78 -0.27
N GLN A 359 6.63 8.03 -0.46
CA GLN A 359 7.58 8.31 -1.55
C GLN A 359 8.39 7.08 -1.93
N MET A 360 8.87 7.05 -3.17
CA MET A 360 9.90 6.12 -3.61
C MET A 360 11.18 6.87 -4.01
N SER A 361 12.32 6.34 -3.61
CA SER A 361 13.64 6.95 -3.80
C SER A 361 14.69 5.95 -4.29
N GLU A 362 15.71 6.44 -4.99
CA GLU A 362 16.74 5.60 -5.64
C GLU A 362 17.67 4.89 -4.65
N ALA A 363 17.67 5.28 -3.37
CA ALA A 363 18.46 4.67 -2.30
C ALA A 363 17.75 4.87 -0.96
N PRO A 364 18.04 4.04 0.06
CA PRO A 364 17.56 4.29 1.42
C PRO A 364 18.26 5.51 2.04
N ASP A 365 17.66 6.05 3.11
CA ASP A 365 18.33 7.06 3.93
C ASP A 365 19.64 6.51 4.51
N GLY A 366 20.71 7.32 4.43
CA GLY A 366 22.08 6.88 4.74
C GLY A 366 22.75 6.08 3.62
N GLY A 367 22.06 5.82 2.51
CA GLY A 367 22.59 5.20 1.30
C GLY A 367 22.89 3.71 1.42
N TRP A 368 23.41 3.12 0.33
CA TRP A 368 23.69 1.70 0.23
C TRP A 368 24.76 1.20 1.22
N ALA A 369 25.70 2.05 1.63
CA ALA A 369 26.70 1.69 2.64
C ALA A 369 26.06 1.39 4.01
N LYS A 370 25.07 2.20 4.44
CA LYS A 370 24.30 1.92 5.66
C LYS A 370 23.46 0.65 5.48
N PHE A 371 22.82 0.48 4.33
CA PHE A 371 22.08 -0.74 4.03
C PHE A 371 22.95 -2.00 4.11
N ASP A 372 24.17 -1.96 3.58
CA ASP A 372 25.11 -3.09 3.64
C ASP A 372 25.55 -3.40 5.08
N HIS A 373 25.81 -2.37 5.87
CA HIS A 373 26.07 -2.52 7.30
C HIS A 373 24.89 -3.16 8.02
N ASP A 374 23.68 -2.61 7.84
CA ASP A 374 22.48 -3.08 8.51
C ASP A 374 22.08 -4.49 8.07
N TRP A 375 22.35 -4.84 6.80
CA TRP A 375 22.17 -6.19 6.27
C TRP A 375 22.92 -7.25 7.07
N GLN A 376 24.13 -6.94 7.55
CA GLN A 376 24.92 -7.89 8.33
C GLN A 376 24.38 -8.08 9.75
N HIS A 377 23.64 -7.10 10.29
CA HIS A 377 23.24 -7.04 11.69
C HIS A 377 21.74 -7.23 11.92
N CYS A 378 20.91 -7.06 10.89
CA CYS A 378 19.48 -7.27 11.00
C CYS A 378 19.14 -8.75 11.08
N VAL A 379 18.07 -9.06 11.80
CA VAL A 379 17.51 -10.41 11.94
C VAL A 379 16.70 -10.79 10.71
N ASP A 380 16.66 -12.09 10.40
CA ASP A 380 15.79 -12.64 9.37
C ASP A 380 14.33 -12.75 9.86
N GLY A 381 13.41 -12.86 8.90
CA GLY A 381 12.04 -13.28 9.15
C GLY A 381 11.98 -14.62 9.89
N ALA A 382 10.94 -14.86 10.70
CA ALA A 382 10.71 -16.16 11.33
C ALA A 382 9.49 -16.86 10.71
N VAL A 383 9.57 -18.18 10.61
CA VAL A 383 8.40 -19.01 10.30
C VAL A 383 7.39 -18.86 11.43
N MET A 384 6.13 -18.58 11.06
CA MET A 384 5.00 -18.48 12.00
C MET A 384 4.37 -19.83 12.28
#